data_AF-A0A428YRP8-F1
#
_entry.id   AF-A0A428YRP8-F1
#
_cell.length_a   1.000
_cell.length_b   1.000
_cell.length_c   1.000
_cell.angle_alpha   90.00
_cell.angle_beta   90.00
_cell.angle_gamma   90.00
#
_symmetry.space_group_name_H-M   'P 1'
#
loop_
_entity.id
_entity.type
_entity.pdbx_description
1 polymer ?
#
loop_
_entity_poly.entity_id
_entity_poly.type
_entity_poly.pdbx_seq_one_letter_code
_entity_poly.pdbx_strand_id
1 'polypeptide(L)'
;MGLRVLDIQLTNHGPATTQINGYPDIRILDKDRTPIDATIGHGPNGVTASLQQFDQPPQTITLQPGQTAHAGLLWRNLVTETDRKATHGVYLDITPTPATATQTIEPDGGIDLGNTTTLGLSPWTITP
;
A
#
# COMPACT_ATOMS: atom_id res chain seq x y z
N MET A 1 -17.89 0.09 -10.30
CA MET A 1 -17.21 0.42 -9.02
C MET A 1 -16.54 -0.84 -8.52
N GLY A 2 -15.23 -0.82 -8.29
CA GLY A 2 -14.43 -2.04 -8.25
C GLY A 2 -13.42 -2.08 -7.12
N LEU A 3 -13.12 -3.29 -6.65
CA LEU A 3 -11.99 -3.58 -5.78
C LEU A 3 -10.69 -3.40 -6.57
N ARG A 4 -9.67 -2.86 -5.93
CA ARG A 4 -8.34 -2.63 -6.48
C ARG A 4 -7.31 -3.20 -5.53
N VAL A 5 -6.27 -3.81 -6.08
CA VAL A 5 -5.06 -4.20 -5.35
C VAL A 5 -3.88 -3.68 -6.16
N LEU A 6 -2.99 -2.95 -5.51
CA LEU A 6 -1.69 -2.56 -6.05
C LEU A 6 -0.61 -3.36 -5.32
N ASP A 7 0.27 -4.00 -6.09
CA ASP A 7 1.45 -4.70 -5.56
C ASP A 7 2.60 -3.72 -5.39
N ILE A 8 3.14 -3.65 -4.17
CA ILE A 8 4.32 -2.87 -3.81
C ILE A 8 5.50 -3.82 -3.70
N GLN A 9 6.54 -3.55 -4.46
CA GLN A 9 7.73 -4.39 -4.52
C GLN A 9 8.92 -3.71 -3.85
N LEU A 10 9.57 -4.41 -2.92
CA LEU A 10 10.82 -4.01 -2.30
C LEU A 10 11.91 -5.03 -2.67
N THR A 11 12.84 -4.62 -3.53
CA THR A 11 13.99 -5.45 -3.91
C THR A 11 15.23 -5.10 -3.09
N ASN A 12 15.90 -6.11 -2.52
CA ASN A 12 17.21 -5.90 -1.89
C ASN A 12 18.31 -5.78 -2.96
N HIS A 13 18.70 -4.56 -3.30
CA HIS A 13 19.83 -4.30 -4.21
C HIS A 13 21.22 -4.29 -3.52
N GLY A 14 21.27 -4.49 -2.21
CA GLY A 14 22.51 -4.52 -1.45
C GLY A 14 23.26 -5.85 -1.59
N PRO A 15 24.55 -5.89 -1.23
CA PRO A 15 25.37 -7.10 -1.29
C PRO A 15 25.11 -8.07 -0.13
N ALA A 16 24.38 -7.64 0.90
CA ALA A 16 24.14 -8.39 2.12
C ALA A 16 22.66 -8.72 2.32
N THR A 17 22.42 -9.81 3.03
CA THR A 17 21.08 -10.18 3.49
C THR A 17 20.52 -9.12 4.44
N THR A 18 19.24 -8.78 4.28
CA THR A 18 18.51 -7.81 5.13
C THR A 18 17.25 -8.45 5.69
N GLN A 19 16.94 -8.19 6.96
CA GLN A 19 15.67 -8.60 7.56
C GLN A 19 14.68 -7.44 7.57
N ILE A 20 13.44 -7.73 7.18
CA ILE A 20 12.32 -6.77 7.27
C ILE A 20 11.13 -7.46 7.93
N ASN A 21 10.27 -6.68 8.58
CA ASN A 21 9.07 -7.15 9.26
C ASN A 21 8.00 -6.06 9.22
N GLY A 22 6.74 -6.44 9.36
CA GLY A 22 5.62 -5.51 9.45
C GLY A 22 5.07 -5.13 8.09
N TYR A 23 4.77 -3.84 7.96
CA TYR A 23 4.08 -3.22 6.84
C TYR A 23 4.93 -2.05 6.35
N PRO A 24 4.85 -1.66 5.06
CA PRO A 24 5.32 -0.34 4.66
C PRO A 24 4.49 0.75 5.34
N ASP A 25 5.07 1.92 5.57
CA ASP A 25 4.28 3.13 5.85
C ASP A 25 3.94 3.81 4.53
N ILE A 26 2.67 4.22 4.38
CA ILE A 26 2.13 4.71 3.11
C ILE A 26 1.46 6.07 3.31
N ARG A 27 1.70 6.98 2.38
CA ARG A 27 0.94 8.21 2.25
C ARG A 27 0.57 8.44 0.78
N ILE A 28 -0.70 8.79 0.55
CA ILE A 28 -1.21 9.11 -0.79
C ILE A 28 -1.09 10.61 -1.00
N LEU A 29 -0.60 11.01 -2.17
CA LEU A 29 -0.49 12.41 -2.56
C LEU A 29 -1.32 12.70 -3.81
N ASP A 30 -1.82 13.92 -3.90
CA ASP A 30 -2.46 14.45 -5.11
C ASP A 30 -1.45 14.86 -6.20
N LYS A 31 -1.96 15.40 -7.31
CA LYS A 31 -1.14 15.86 -8.45
C LYS A 31 -0.12 16.94 -8.08
N ASP A 32 -0.37 17.70 -7.02
CA ASP A 32 0.48 18.79 -6.54
C ASP A 32 1.43 18.30 -5.42
N ARG A 33 1.48 16.98 -5.19
CA ARG A 33 2.24 16.30 -4.13
C ARG A 33 1.77 16.66 -2.71
N THR A 34 0.52 17.10 -2.59
CA THR A 34 -0.10 17.37 -1.28
C THR A 34 -0.68 16.09 -0.71
N PRO A 35 -0.49 15.81 0.60
CA PRO A 35 -1.11 14.65 1.23
C PRO A 35 -2.63 14.66 1.12
N ILE A 36 -3.19 13.53 0.71
CA ILE A 36 -4.63 13.25 0.77
C ILE A 36 -4.94 12.65 2.14
N ASP A 37 -5.98 13.17 2.80
CA ASP A 37 -6.50 12.60 4.03
C ASP A 37 -7.21 11.28 3.72
N ALA A 38 -6.53 10.17 4.01
CA ALA A 38 -6.99 8.81 3.76
C ALA A 38 -6.72 7.93 4.98
N THR A 39 -7.68 7.07 5.30
CA THR A 39 -7.56 6.10 6.39
C THR A 39 -6.87 4.85 5.85
N ILE A 40 -5.57 4.72 6.12
CA ILE A 40 -4.79 3.54 5.78
C ILE A 40 -4.64 2.68 7.03
N GLY A 41 -5.06 1.43 6.94
CA GLY A 41 -5.02 0.48 8.06
C GLY A 41 -4.47 -0.86 7.65
N HIS A 42 -3.92 -1.58 8.61
CA HIS A 42 -3.40 -2.93 8.39
C HIS A 42 -4.52 -3.91 8.06
N GLY A 43 -4.16 -4.90 7.25
CA GLY A 43 -5.05 -5.88 6.69
C GLY A 43 -6.15 -5.28 5.82
N PRO A 44 -7.34 -5.89 5.74
CA PRO A 44 -8.35 -5.44 4.80
C PRO A 44 -8.99 -4.10 5.17
N ASN A 45 -8.79 -3.62 6.41
CA ASN A 45 -9.28 -2.32 6.92
C ASN A 45 -10.73 -1.98 6.53
N GLY A 46 -11.63 -2.96 6.62
CA GLY A 46 -13.05 -2.78 6.27
C GLY A 46 -13.34 -2.61 4.77
N VAL A 47 -12.33 -2.63 3.89
CA VAL A 47 -12.51 -2.50 2.43
C VAL A 47 -13.20 -3.74 1.84
N THR A 48 -12.87 -4.93 2.35
CA THR A 48 -13.51 -6.19 1.97
C THR A 48 -13.28 -7.26 3.03
N ALA A 49 -14.18 -8.25 3.12
CA ALA A 49 -13.99 -9.44 3.97
C ALA A 49 -13.41 -10.65 3.21
N SER A 50 -13.21 -10.53 1.89
CA SER A 50 -12.94 -11.67 1.00
C SER A 50 -11.47 -11.94 0.70
N LEU A 51 -10.53 -11.08 1.10
CA LEU A 51 -9.11 -11.19 0.77
C LEU A 51 -8.29 -11.61 2.00
N GLN A 52 -8.15 -12.92 2.19
CA GLN A 52 -7.48 -13.50 3.36
C GLN A 52 -5.97 -13.18 3.43
N GLN A 53 -5.33 -12.88 2.30
CA GLN A 53 -3.90 -12.56 2.28
C GLN A 53 -3.58 -11.24 3.00
N PHE A 54 -4.56 -10.34 3.13
CA PHE A 54 -4.41 -9.11 3.92
C PHE A 54 -4.55 -9.39 5.43
N ASP A 55 -5.26 -10.44 5.83
CA ASP A 55 -5.54 -10.74 7.24
C ASP A 55 -4.45 -11.60 7.90
N GLN A 56 -3.32 -11.82 7.21
CA GLN A 56 -2.19 -12.56 7.76
C GLN A 56 -1.40 -11.67 8.74
N PRO A 57 -0.93 -12.22 9.88
CA PRO A 57 -0.07 -11.48 10.78
C PRO A 57 1.29 -11.20 10.10
N PRO A 58 1.93 -10.05 10.39
CA PRO A 58 3.26 -9.75 9.87
C PRO A 58 4.29 -10.75 10.39
N GLN A 59 5.24 -11.11 9.54
CA GLN A 59 6.34 -12.01 9.88
C GLN A 59 7.68 -11.35 9.51
N THR A 60 8.71 -11.67 10.28
CA THR A 60 10.08 -11.32 9.90
C THR A 60 10.47 -12.16 8.68
N ILE A 61 10.75 -11.49 7.57
CA ILE A 61 11.29 -12.10 6.36
C ILE A 61 12.74 -11.68 6.13
N THR A 62 13.51 -12.60 5.55
CA THR A 62 14.93 -12.40 5.26
C THR A 62 15.09 -12.29 3.76
N LEU A 63 15.52 -11.12 3.28
CA LEU A 63 15.77 -10.83 1.87
C LEU A 63 17.25 -11.00 1.53
N GLN A 64 17.56 -12.00 0.72
CA GLN A 64 18.86 -12.14 0.08
C GLN A 64 19.09 -11.04 -0.96
N PRO A 65 20.35 -10.76 -1.34
CA PRO A 65 20.66 -9.91 -2.49
C PRO A 65 19.86 -10.34 -3.74
N GLY A 66 19.14 -9.40 -4.35
CA GLY A 66 18.30 -9.61 -5.52
C GLY A 66 16.89 -10.16 -5.23
N GLN A 67 16.58 -10.58 -4.00
CA GLN A 67 15.22 -11.00 -3.66
C GLN A 67 14.27 -9.81 -3.47
N THR A 68 13.00 -10.07 -3.78
CA THR A 68 11.90 -9.10 -3.68
C THR A 68 10.91 -9.53 -2.61
N ALA A 69 10.51 -8.58 -1.76
CA ALA A 69 9.32 -8.67 -0.94
C ALA A 69 8.15 -7.92 -1.58
N HIS A 70 6.94 -8.36 -1.26
CA HIS A 70 5.68 -7.85 -1.77
C HIS A 70 4.80 -7.38 -0.61
N ALA A 71 4.06 -6.30 -0.82
CA ALA A 71 2.95 -5.86 0.03
C ALA A 71 1.82 -5.34 -0.86
N GLY A 72 0.58 -5.66 -0.52
CA GLY A 72 -0.60 -5.22 -1.25
C GLY A 72 -1.21 -3.97 -0.62
N LEU A 73 -1.54 -2.98 -1.44
CA LEU A 73 -2.40 -1.84 -1.10
C LEU A 73 -3.79 -2.06 -1.70
N LEU A 74 -4.83 -2.05 -0.87
CA LEU A 74 -6.19 -2.43 -1.23
C LEU A 74 -7.15 -1.26 -1.06
N TRP A 75 -7.97 -0.97 -2.07
CA TRP A 75 -9.04 0.01 -1.96
C TRP A 75 -10.23 -0.33 -2.85
N ARG A 76 -11.30 0.46 -2.73
CA ARG A 76 -12.43 0.42 -3.65
C ARG A 76 -12.62 1.80 -4.25
N ASN A 77 -12.78 1.82 -5.57
CA ASN A 77 -13.45 2.93 -6.21
C ASN A 77 -14.95 2.79 -5.93
N LEU A 78 -15.41 3.46 -4.87
CA LEU A 78 -16.80 3.44 -4.37
C LEU A 78 -17.27 4.85 -3.99
N VAL A 79 -18.49 5.22 -4.40
CA VAL A 79 -19.17 6.47 -4.04
C VAL A 79 -20.36 6.11 -3.16
N THR A 80 -20.33 6.51 -1.88
CA THR A 80 -21.40 6.27 -0.91
C THR A 80 -22.13 7.55 -0.51
N GLU A 81 -21.46 8.69 -0.60
CA GLU A 81 -21.99 10.02 -0.28
C GLU A 81 -22.28 10.79 -1.59
N THR A 82 -23.43 11.46 -1.67
CA THR A 82 -23.84 12.17 -2.90
C THR A 82 -23.28 13.59 -3.00
N ASP A 83 -22.85 14.17 -1.89
CA ASP A 83 -22.31 15.52 -1.76
C ASP A 83 -20.78 15.57 -1.70
N ARG A 84 -20.12 14.42 -1.49
CA ARG A 84 -18.67 14.31 -1.50
C ARG A 84 -18.12 13.90 -2.88
N LYS A 85 -17.25 14.73 -3.44
CA LYS A 85 -16.54 14.43 -4.69
C LYS A 85 -15.63 13.20 -4.52
N ALA A 86 -15.50 12.43 -5.61
CA ALA A 86 -14.51 11.36 -5.66
C ALA A 86 -13.08 11.93 -5.60
N THR A 87 -12.25 11.27 -4.82
CA THR A 87 -10.83 11.57 -4.61
C THR A 87 -9.97 10.67 -5.49
N HIS A 88 -8.90 11.24 -6.05
CA HIS A 88 -7.92 10.52 -6.85
C HIS A 88 -6.51 10.87 -6.37
N GLY A 89 -5.74 9.85 -5.98
CA GLY A 89 -4.32 9.97 -5.68
C GLY A 89 -3.46 9.75 -6.91
N VAL A 90 -2.36 10.50 -7.02
CA VAL A 90 -1.42 10.40 -8.14
C VAL A 90 -0.11 9.76 -7.70
N TYR A 91 0.37 10.08 -6.51
CA TYR A 91 1.63 9.54 -5.99
C TYR A 91 1.44 8.76 -4.69
N LEU A 92 2.37 7.85 -4.43
CA LEU A 92 2.54 7.18 -3.16
C LEU A 92 3.91 7.50 -2.59
N ASP A 93 3.93 8.06 -1.39
CA ASP A 93 5.11 7.99 -0.53
C ASP A 93 5.09 6.66 0.21
N ILE A 94 6.18 5.91 0.07
CA ILE A 94 6.35 4.58 0.63
C ILE A 94 7.62 4.58 1.48
N THR A 95 7.49 4.29 2.76
CA THR A 95 8.63 4.03 3.63
C THR A 95 8.67 2.53 3.90
N PRO A 96 9.58 1.76 3.25
CA PRO A 96 9.49 0.30 3.28
C PRO A 96 9.58 -0.31 4.68
N THR A 97 10.41 0.28 5.53
CA THR A 97 10.60 -0.01 6.95
C THR A 97 10.93 1.27 7.72
N PRO A 98 10.76 1.32 9.06
CA PRO A 98 11.11 2.52 9.83
C PRO A 98 12.57 2.98 9.71
N ALA A 99 13.48 2.10 9.30
CA ALA A 99 14.91 2.41 9.14
C ALA A 99 15.30 2.81 7.71
N THR A 100 14.38 2.74 6.75
CA THR A 100 14.64 3.05 5.33
C THR A 100 14.08 4.42 4.96
N ALA A 101 14.72 5.08 4.00
CA ALA A 101 14.21 6.34 3.46
C ALA A 101 12.89 6.13 2.70
N THR A 102 12.02 7.14 2.77
CA THR A 102 10.79 7.20 1.97
C THR A 102 11.11 7.35 0.49
N GLN A 103 10.35 6.66 -0.35
CA GLN A 103 10.39 6.76 -1.81
C GLN A 103 9.03 7.19 -2.33
N THR A 104 9.01 8.15 -3.26
CA THR A 104 7.79 8.57 -3.95
C THR A 104 7.69 7.83 -5.29
N ILE A 105 6.58 7.15 -5.54
CA ILE A 105 6.27 6.52 -6.82
C ILE A 105 4.97 7.08 -7.42
N GLU A 106 4.83 6.98 -8.73
CA GLU A 106 3.60 7.28 -9.46
C GLU A 106 3.05 5.96 -10.04
N PRO A 107 2.05 5.34 -9.40
CA PRO A 107 1.42 4.14 -9.94
C PRO A 107 0.74 4.40 -11.28
N ASP A 108 0.83 3.44 -12.20
CA ASP A 108 0.09 3.52 -13.45
C ASP A 108 -1.42 3.59 -13.18
N GLY A 109 -2.09 4.60 -13.75
CA GLY A 109 -3.50 4.87 -13.53
C GLY A 109 -3.87 5.48 -12.16
N GLY A 110 -2.90 5.72 -11.27
CA GLY A 110 -3.11 6.35 -9.96
C GLY A 110 -3.98 5.54 -8.99
N ILE A 111 -4.60 6.23 -8.04
CA ILE A 111 -5.39 5.63 -6.94
C ILE A 111 -6.79 6.22 -6.93
N ASP A 112 -7.72 5.54 -7.59
CA ASP A 112 -9.13 5.95 -7.72
C ASP A 112 -9.96 5.61 -6.47
N LEU A 113 -9.80 6.40 -5.40
CA LEU A 113 -10.37 6.14 -4.07
C LEU A 113 -11.91 6.22 -3.97
N GLY A 114 -12.60 6.70 -5.01
CA GLY A 114 -14.02 7.06 -4.86
C GLY A 114 -14.16 8.13 -3.77
N ASN A 115 -15.15 8.04 -2.88
CA ASN A 115 -15.28 8.99 -1.76
C ASN A 115 -15.23 8.36 -0.36
N THR A 116 -14.83 7.09 -0.25
CA THR A 116 -14.63 6.43 1.06
C THR A 116 -13.27 6.75 1.66
N THR A 117 -12.23 6.91 0.82
CA THR A 117 -10.85 7.22 1.24
C THR A 117 -10.25 6.23 2.26
N THR A 118 -10.75 5.00 2.28
CA THR A 118 -10.26 3.92 3.17
C THR A 118 -9.48 2.89 2.37
N LEU A 119 -8.29 2.54 2.86
CA LEU A 119 -7.41 1.56 2.25
C LEU A 119 -6.94 0.52 3.27
N GLY A 120 -6.79 -0.71 2.80
CA GLY A 120 -6.15 -1.80 3.50
C GLY A 120 -4.71 -2.01 3.03
N LEU A 121 -3.85 -2.52 3.92
CA LEU A 121 -2.44 -2.75 3.65
C LEU A 121 -2.02 -4.14 4.18
N SER A 122 -1.50 -5.00 3.31
CA SER A 122 -0.99 -6.31 3.74
C SER A 122 0.41 -6.19 4.36
N PRO A 123 0.84 -7.14 5.19
CA PRO A 123 2.23 -7.20 5.63
C PRO A 123 3.15 -7.54 4.46
N TRP A 124 4.46 -7.36 4.67
CA TRP A 124 5.48 -7.85 3.76
C TRP A 124 5.48 -9.39 3.67
N THR A 125 5.64 -9.91 2.46
CA THR A 125 5.77 -11.35 2.16
C THR A 125 6.76 -11.59 1.03
N ILE A 126 7.39 -12.77 1.00
CA ILE A 126 8.27 -13.19 -0.13
C ILE A 126 7.47 -13.86 -1.27
N THR A 127 6.20 -14.15 -1.04
CA THR A 127 5.26 -14.68 -2.04
C THR A 127 4.04 -13.77 -2.13
N PRO A 128 3.75 -13.18 -3.30
CA PRO A 128 2.57 -12.36 -3.51
C PRO A 128 1.26 -13.14 -3.44
#